data_AF-A0A9J6FSE6-F1
#
_entry.id   AF-A0A9J6FSE6-F1
#
_cell.length_a   1.000
_cell.length_b   1.000
_cell.length_c   1.000
_cell.angle_alpha   90.00
_cell.angle_beta   90.00
_cell.angle_gamma   90.00
#
_symmetry.space_group_name_H-M   'P 1'
#
loop_
_entity.id
_entity.type
_entity.pdbx_description
1 polymer ?
#
loop_
_entity_poly.entity_id
_entity_poly.type
_entity_poly.pdbx_seq_one_letter_code
_entity_poly.pdbx_strand_id
1 'polypeptide(L)'
;MDYCSANQTTCELDHIELKFLPPNTAARLQTLNNSTKSFKVGYRRRLLDRLLMNLPVGTELKIDQLGAIHMMTGAWNSVKQSVANCFRKAGFVTAELSEACEDGDDDEEGMDDTFCKLSSLLSAGDFINADSNVFAIASVGDEDI
;
A
#
# COMPACT_ATOMS: atom_id res chain seq x y z
N MET A 1 -10.98 -14.08 1.94
CA MET A 1 -11.52 -12.79 2.41
C MET A 1 -11.46 -12.73 3.93
N ASP A 2 -11.46 -11.51 4.46
CA ASP A 2 -11.64 -11.20 5.87
C ASP A 2 -13.12 -11.27 6.26
N TYR A 3 -13.40 -11.39 7.55
CA TYR A 3 -14.76 -11.52 8.11
C TYR A 3 -15.47 -10.17 8.29
N CYS A 4 -15.18 -9.16 7.48
CA CYS A 4 -15.91 -7.89 7.52
C CYS A 4 -17.41 -8.14 7.27
N SER A 5 -18.30 -7.44 7.97
CA SER A 5 -19.77 -7.61 7.86
C SER A 5 -20.28 -7.43 6.42
N ALA A 6 -19.68 -6.52 5.64
CA ALA A 6 -19.99 -6.34 4.23
C ALA A 6 -19.74 -7.61 3.39
N ASN A 7 -18.75 -8.43 3.78
CA ASN A 7 -18.39 -9.68 3.11
C ASN A 7 -19.20 -10.89 3.63
N GLN A 8 -20.03 -10.70 4.66
CA GLN A 8 -20.91 -11.75 5.22
C GLN A 8 -22.29 -11.77 4.55
N THR A 9 -22.41 -11.18 3.36
CA THR A 9 -23.65 -11.15 2.59
C THR A 9 -23.92 -12.49 1.91
N THR A 10 -25.17 -12.96 1.98
CA THR A 10 -25.67 -14.19 1.35
C THR A 10 -25.97 -13.99 -0.14
N CYS A 11 -24.99 -13.53 -0.90
CA CYS A 11 -25.09 -13.53 -2.36
C CYS A 11 -24.58 -14.86 -2.92
N GLU A 12 -25.43 -15.58 -3.65
CA GLU A 12 -25.02 -16.76 -4.42
C GLU A 12 -24.24 -16.30 -5.66
N LEU A 13 -23.02 -16.82 -5.84
CA LEU A 13 -22.14 -16.50 -6.97
C LEU A 13 -21.99 -17.76 -7.83
N ASP A 14 -22.44 -17.71 -9.08
CA ASP A 14 -22.49 -18.89 -9.95
C ASP A 14 -21.11 -19.45 -10.36
N HIS A 15 -20.07 -18.62 -10.33
CA HIS A 15 -18.75 -18.95 -10.88
C HIS A 15 -17.59 -18.53 -9.97
N ILE A 16 -17.85 -18.20 -8.70
CA ILE A 16 -16.83 -17.72 -7.76
C ILE A 16 -16.92 -18.52 -6.47
N GLU A 17 -15.84 -19.22 -6.12
CA GLU A 17 -15.71 -19.86 -4.81
C GLU A 17 -15.12 -18.86 -3.80
N LEU A 18 -15.92 -18.49 -2.79
CA LEU A 18 -15.47 -17.58 -1.74
C LEU A 18 -14.86 -18.37 -0.57
N LYS A 19 -13.57 -18.15 -0.29
CA LYS A 19 -12.87 -18.72 0.87
C LYS A 19 -12.56 -17.65 1.92
N PHE A 20 -12.92 -17.93 3.17
CA PHE A 20 -12.59 -17.09 4.32
C PHE A 20 -11.27 -17.56 4.94
N LEU A 21 -10.44 -16.60 5.35
CA LEU A 21 -9.25 -16.89 6.15
C LEU A 21 -9.69 -17.32 7.56
N PRO A 22 -8.91 -18.10 8.32
CA PRO A 22 -9.27 -18.45 9.69
C PRO A 22 -9.47 -17.20 10.58
N PRO A 23 -10.35 -17.23 11.60
CA PRO A 23 -10.51 -16.12 12.53
C PRO A 23 -9.19 -15.82 13.27
N ASN A 24 -8.93 -14.53 13.59
CA ASN A 24 -7.66 -14.04 14.14
C ASN A 24 -6.41 -14.29 13.29
N THR A 25 -6.59 -14.51 11.99
CA THR A 25 -5.48 -14.51 11.06
C THR A 25 -4.94 -13.09 10.91
N ALA A 26 -3.90 -12.78 11.70
CA ALA A 26 -3.17 -11.53 11.63
C ALA A 26 -2.66 -11.24 10.22
N ALA A 27 -2.34 -9.96 9.95
CA ALA A 27 -1.86 -9.37 8.71
C ALA A 27 -0.81 -10.15 7.90
N ARG A 28 -0.21 -11.20 8.46
CA ARG A 28 0.77 -12.09 7.86
C ARG A 28 0.23 -12.95 6.71
N LEU A 29 -1.00 -13.47 6.80
CA LEU A 29 -1.60 -14.28 5.72
C LEU A 29 -2.44 -13.45 4.73
N GLN A 30 -2.91 -12.26 5.13
CA GLN A 30 -3.63 -11.39 4.21
C GLN A 30 -2.64 -10.73 3.24
N THR A 31 -2.59 -11.24 2.02
CA THR A 31 -1.68 -10.80 0.95
C THR A 31 -1.78 -9.30 0.69
N LEU A 32 -3.00 -8.74 0.76
CA LEU A 32 -3.27 -7.30 0.64
C LEU A 32 -2.48 -6.47 1.66
N ASN A 33 -2.40 -6.90 2.92
CA ASN A 33 -1.74 -6.11 3.97
C ASN A 33 -0.22 -6.05 3.74
N ASN A 34 0.37 -7.11 3.20
CA ASN A 34 1.80 -7.13 2.88
C ASN A 34 2.11 -6.31 1.61
N SER A 35 1.29 -6.39 0.56
CA SER A 35 1.49 -5.60 -0.66
C SER A 35 1.21 -4.11 -0.43
N THR A 36 0.37 -3.78 0.55
CA THR A 36 0.07 -2.40 0.97
C THR A 36 1.33 -1.67 1.44
N LYS A 37 2.33 -2.37 2.00
CA LYS A 37 3.60 -1.75 2.42
C LYS A 37 4.35 -1.15 1.23
N SER A 38 4.54 -1.93 0.16
CA SER A 38 5.20 -1.47 -1.06
C SER A 38 4.41 -0.33 -1.73
N PHE A 39 3.08 -0.43 -1.75
CA PHE A 39 2.22 0.66 -2.21
C PHE A 39 2.42 1.96 -1.43
N LYS A 40 2.43 1.90 -0.09
CA LYS A 40 2.63 3.06 0.78
C LYS A 40 4.02 3.69 0.56
N VAL A 41 5.05 2.88 0.40
CA VAL A 41 6.41 3.37 0.06
C VAL A 41 6.40 4.10 -1.29
N GLY A 42 5.82 3.50 -2.33
CA GLY A 42 5.72 4.11 -3.65
C GLY A 42 4.93 5.43 -3.65
N TYR A 43 3.83 5.50 -2.89
CA TYR A 43 3.03 6.71 -2.74
C TYR A 43 3.82 7.81 -2.00
N ARG A 44 4.46 7.45 -0.88
CA ARG A 44 5.26 8.39 -0.08
C ARG A 44 6.46 8.93 -0.85
N ARG A 45 7.14 8.13 -1.67
CA ARG A 45 8.21 8.61 -2.54
C ARG A 45 7.72 9.74 -3.47
N ARG A 46 6.55 9.55 -4.08
CA ARG A 46 5.95 10.55 -4.99
C ARG A 46 5.50 11.82 -4.27
N LEU A 47 5.00 11.67 -3.04
CA LEU A 47 4.68 12.79 -2.16
C LEU A 47 5.92 13.65 -1.89
N LEU A 48 7.04 13.00 -1.59
CA LEU A 48 8.32 13.63 -1.32
C LEU A 48 8.92 14.32 -2.54
N ASP A 49 8.87 13.67 -3.71
CA ASP A 49 9.31 14.29 -4.97
C ASP A 49 8.56 15.60 -5.22
N ARG A 50 7.24 15.60 -4.99
CA ARG A 50 6.40 16.80 -5.15
C ARG A 50 6.74 17.90 -4.13
N LEU A 51 7.06 17.51 -2.89
CA LEU A 51 7.53 18.46 -1.87
C LEU A 51 8.86 19.11 -2.29
N LEU A 52 9.81 18.31 -2.76
CA LEU A 52 11.12 18.79 -3.22
C LEU A 52 11.01 19.73 -4.42
N MET A 53 10.07 19.48 -5.34
CA MET A 53 9.80 20.38 -6.47
C MET A 53 9.19 21.73 -6.02
N ASN A 54 8.42 21.74 -4.93
CA ASN A 54 7.76 22.94 -4.42
C ASN A 54 8.65 23.81 -3.53
N LEU A 55 9.66 23.21 -2.89
CA LEU A 55 10.56 23.88 -1.94
C LEU A 55 11.28 25.11 -2.52
N PRO A 56 11.86 25.09 -3.74
CA PRO A 56 12.55 26.25 -4.31
C PRO A 56 11.61 27.40 -4.66
N VAL A 57 10.35 27.09 -4.94
CA VAL A 57 9.31 28.06 -5.32
C VAL A 57 8.61 28.62 -4.07
N GLY A 58 8.86 28.04 -2.89
CA GLY A 58 8.19 28.42 -1.64
C GLY A 58 6.69 28.11 -1.64
N THR A 59 6.25 27.17 -2.49
CA THR A 59 4.83 26.82 -2.61
C THR A 59 4.46 25.75 -1.60
N GLU A 60 3.32 25.91 -0.94
CA GLU A 60 2.80 24.89 -0.02
C GLU A 60 2.48 23.58 -0.76
N LEU A 61 2.78 22.44 -0.14
CA LEU A 61 2.41 21.14 -0.68
C LEU A 61 0.89 20.93 -0.57
N LYS A 62 0.15 21.24 -1.64
CA LYS A 62 -1.27 20.92 -1.77
C LYS A 62 -1.47 19.76 -2.74
N ILE A 63 -2.17 18.75 -2.24
CA ILE A 63 -2.60 17.59 -3.03
C ILE A 63 -4.11 17.60 -3.07
N ASP A 64 -4.63 17.86 -4.26
CA ASP A 64 -6.04 17.70 -4.58
C ASP A 64 -6.36 16.22 -4.84
N GLN A 65 -7.65 15.91 -4.93
CA GLN A 65 -8.12 14.54 -5.15
C GLN A 65 -7.55 13.93 -6.43
N LEU A 66 -7.47 14.69 -7.52
CA LEU A 66 -6.89 14.24 -8.78
C LEU A 66 -5.39 13.95 -8.62
N GLY A 67 -4.65 14.81 -7.92
CA GLY A 67 -3.25 14.59 -7.58
C GLY A 67 -3.04 13.32 -6.76
N ALA A 68 -3.91 13.04 -5.79
CA ALA A 68 -3.86 11.81 -5.00
C ALA A 68 -4.06 10.57 -5.89
N ILE A 69 -5.07 10.58 -6.77
CA ILE A 69 -5.34 9.47 -7.70
C ILE A 69 -4.13 9.21 -8.62
N HIS A 70 -3.51 10.25 -9.16
CA HIS A 70 -2.31 10.08 -9.98
C HIS A 70 -1.13 9.49 -9.20
N MET A 71 -0.91 9.93 -7.96
CA MET A 71 0.14 9.36 -7.11
C MET A 71 -0.16 7.91 -6.74
N MET A 72 -1.41 7.56 -6.43
CA MET A 72 -1.84 6.18 -6.19
C MET A 72 -1.63 5.30 -7.41
N THR A 73 -1.98 5.77 -8.60
CA THR A 73 -1.76 5.06 -9.87
C THR A 73 -0.29 4.81 -10.11
N GLY A 74 0.54 5.84 -9.92
CA GLY A 74 1.98 5.72 -10.03
C GLY A 74 2.60 4.79 -8.99
N ALA A 75 2.07 4.77 -7.76
CA ALA A 75 2.52 3.88 -6.69
C ALA A 75 2.15 2.42 -6.98
N TRP A 76 0.95 2.19 -7.52
CA TRP A 76 0.48 0.84 -7.88
C TRP A 76 1.38 0.17 -8.93
N ASN A 77 1.87 0.94 -9.90
CA ASN A 77 2.76 0.43 -10.94
C ASN A 77 4.10 -0.12 -10.38
N SER A 78 4.55 0.34 -9.22
CA SER A 78 5.75 -0.16 -8.54
C SER A 78 5.52 -1.38 -7.65
N VAL A 79 4.28 -1.87 -7.50
CA VAL A 79 3.98 -2.98 -6.55
C VAL A 79 4.10 -4.37 -7.19
N LYS A 80 4.24 -4.47 -8.53
CA LYS A 80 4.10 -5.74 -9.28
C LYS A 80 4.90 -6.91 -8.69
N GLN A 81 6.21 -6.75 -8.47
CA GLN A 81 7.05 -7.80 -7.87
C GLN A 81 6.72 -8.04 -6.38
N SER A 82 6.33 -6.98 -5.65
CA SER A 82 5.93 -7.10 -4.25
C SER A 82 4.68 -7.98 -4.07
N VAL A 83 3.72 -7.93 -5.00
CA VAL A 83 2.52 -8.79 -4.94
C VAL A 83 2.91 -10.27 -4.97
N ALA A 84 3.74 -10.69 -5.94
CA ALA A 84 4.20 -12.07 -6.04
C ALA A 84 4.93 -12.52 -4.75
N ASN A 85 5.79 -11.65 -4.22
CA ASN A 85 6.49 -11.88 -2.96
C ASN A 85 5.54 -12.01 -1.77
N CYS A 86 4.44 -11.26 -1.75
CA CYS A 86 3.43 -11.35 -0.70
C CYS A 86 2.65 -12.67 -0.73
N PHE A 87 2.27 -13.14 -1.92
CA PHE A 87 1.63 -14.46 -2.07
C PHE A 87 2.57 -15.59 -1.64
N ARG A 88 3.85 -15.52 -2.03
CA ARG A 88 4.89 -16.46 -1.60
C ARG A 88 5.06 -16.47 -0.08
N LYS A 89 5.21 -15.30 0.56
CA LYS A 89 5.36 -15.17 2.02
C LYS A 89 4.12 -15.63 2.80
N ALA A 90 2.93 -15.52 2.21
CA ALA A 90 1.70 -16.01 2.80
C ALA A 90 1.44 -17.51 2.55
N GLY A 91 2.37 -18.21 1.88
CA GLY A 91 2.31 -19.66 1.66
C GLY A 91 1.39 -20.09 0.52
N PHE A 92 1.00 -19.17 -0.37
CA PHE A 92 0.12 -19.45 -1.51
C PHE A 92 0.85 -19.96 -2.76
N VAL A 93 2.18 -20.00 -2.75
CA VAL A 93 3.02 -20.46 -3.87
C VAL A 93 3.78 -21.71 -3.43
N THR A 94 3.63 -22.82 -4.14
CA THR A 94 4.37 -24.07 -3.95
C THR A 94 5.69 -24.07 -4.73
N ALA A 95 6.66 -24.89 -4.31
CA ALA A 95 8.02 -24.92 -4.89
C ALA A 95 8.04 -25.11 -6.42
N GLU A 96 7.09 -25.85 -6.99
CA GLU A 96 6.96 -26.11 -8.43
C GLU A 96 6.59 -24.86 -9.26
N LEU A 97 6.01 -23.83 -8.64
CA LEU A 97 5.67 -22.54 -9.28
C LEU A 97 6.77 -21.48 -9.08
N SER A 98 7.79 -21.76 -8.27
CA SER A 98 8.85 -20.81 -7.94
C SER A 98 9.91 -20.71 -9.03
N GLU A 99 10.09 -21.73 -9.87
CA GLU A 99 11.12 -21.77 -10.92
C GLU A 99 10.78 -20.90 -12.14
N ALA A 100 9.55 -20.37 -12.24
CA ALA A 100 9.14 -19.47 -13.31
C ALA A 100 9.36 -17.97 -12.98
N CYS A 101 9.80 -17.65 -11.76
CA CYS A 101 9.93 -16.29 -11.25
C CYS A 101 11.37 -16.01 -10.81
N GLU A 102 12.34 -16.18 -11.70
CA GLU A 102 13.65 -15.56 -11.52
C GLU A 102 13.50 -14.05 -11.78
N ASP A 103 13.53 -13.23 -10.74
CA ASP A 103 13.87 -11.82 -10.87
C ASP A 103 14.46 -11.30 -9.56
N GLY A 104 15.58 -10.59 -9.70
CA GLY A 104 16.56 -10.32 -8.65
C GLY A 104 16.06 -9.51 -7.46
N ASP A 105 16.75 -9.71 -6.34
CA ASP A 105 16.82 -8.72 -5.26
C ASP A 105 17.51 -7.46 -5.80
N ASP A 106 16.79 -6.57 -6.48
CA ASP A 106 17.32 -5.26 -6.87
C ASP A 106 16.18 -4.24 -6.91
N ASP A 107 16.04 -3.49 -5.82
CA ASP A 107 15.39 -2.17 -5.80
C ASP A 107 15.75 -1.42 -4.48
N GLU A 108 17.03 -1.41 -4.09
CA GLU A 108 17.57 -0.50 -3.05
C GLU A 108 18.46 0.61 -3.63
N GLU A 109 18.60 0.73 -4.95
CA GLU A 109 19.57 1.67 -5.56
C GLU A 109 19.06 3.13 -5.69
N GLY A 110 17.81 3.42 -5.32
CA GLY A 110 17.19 4.74 -5.53
C GLY A 110 16.72 5.49 -4.27
N MET A 111 16.82 4.88 -3.09
CA MET A 111 16.28 5.46 -1.85
C MET A 111 17.29 6.37 -1.13
N ASP A 112 18.58 6.07 -1.21
CA ASP A 112 19.61 6.66 -0.35
C ASP A 112 19.75 8.18 -0.58
N ASP A 113 19.90 8.61 -1.83
CA ASP A 113 20.22 10.01 -2.15
C ASP A 113 19.04 10.99 -1.96
N THR A 114 17.81 10.49 -2.04
CA THR A 114 16.59 11.27 -1.75
C THR A 114 16.26 11.27 -0.27
N PHE A 115 16.45 10.14 0.42
CA PHE A 115 16.25 10.01 1.86
C PHE A 115 17.26 10.84 2.65
N CYS A 116 18.54 10.88 2.26
CA CYS A 116 19.56 11.71 2.93
C CYS A 116 19.25 13.21 2.84
N LYS A 117 18.70 13.69 1.72
CA LYS A 117 18.28 15.10 1.56
C LYS A 117 17.07 15.44 2.44
N LEU A 118 16.25 14.44 2.79
CA LEU A 118 15.05 14.62 3.61
C LEU A 118 15.28 14.37 5.10
N SER A 119 16.19 13.46 5.48
CA SER A 119 16.52 13.20 6.89
C SER A 119 17.17 14.42 7.55
N SER A 120 17.74 15.32 6.75
CA SER A 120 18.23 16.62 7.21
C SER A 120 17.12 17.67 7.36
N LEU A 121 15.91 17.43 6.82
CA LEU A 121 14.79 18.37 6.78
C LEU A 121 13.56 17.93 7.60
N LEU A 122 13.40 16.64 7.89
CA LEU A 122 12.25 16.06 8.57
C LEU A 122 12.67 15.05 9.63
N SER A 123 11.95 15.04 10.76
CA SER A 123 12.07 13.98 11.76
C SER A 123 11.48 12.66 11.22
N ALA A 124 12.02 11.52 11.66
CA ALA A 124 11.43 10.21 11.39
C ALA A 124 9.95 10.13 11.81
N GLY A 125 9.56 10.91 12.83
CA GLY A 125 8.16 11.02 13.27
C GLY A 125 7.26 11.76 12.27
N ASP A 126 7.78 12.80 11.61
CA ASP A 126 7.04 13.55 10.58
C ASP A 126 6.88 12.70 9.32
N PHE A 127 7.89 11.89 8.99
CA PHE A 127 7.84 10.92 7.90
C PHE A 127 6.80 9.82 8.12
N ILE A 128 6.68 9.31 9.35
CA ILE A 128 5.71 8.25 9.68
C ILE A 128 4.26 8.78 9.66
N ASN A 129 4.06 10.02 10.09
CA ASN A 129 2.73 10.63 10.29
C ASN A 129 2.24 11.53 9.15
N ALA A 130 2.94 11.58 8.02
CA ALA A 130 2.60 12.47 6.91
C ALA A 130 1.17 12.26 6.35
N ASP A 131 0.60 11.05 6.50
CA ASP A 131 -0.77 10.70 6.11
C ASP A 131 -1.75 10.60 7.29
N SER A 132 -1.34 10.89 8.53
CA SER A 132 -2.19 10.77 9.71
C SER A 132 -3.37 11.75 9.73
N ASN A 133 -3.32 12.83 8.94
CA ASN A 133 -4.41 13.79 8.77
C ASN A 133 -5.33 13.49 7.57
N VAL A 134 -5.12 12.39 6.85
CA VAL A 134 -6.08 11.94 5.83
C VAL A 134 -7.32 11.45 6.57
N PHE A 135 -8.42 12.20 6.49
CA PHE A 135 -9.70 11.80 7.02
C PHE A 135 -10.11 10.46 6.37
N ALA A 136 -10.03 9.37 7.14
CA ALA A 136 -10.78 8.17 6.84
C ALA A 136 -12.26 8.54 7.04
N ILE A 137 -13.06 8.35 6.00
CA ILE A 137 -14.51 8.54 6.10
C ILE A 137 -14.99 7.73 7.32
N ALA A 138 -15.64 8.42 8.25
CA ALA A 138 -16.11 7.84 9.50
C ALA A 138 -17.00 6.63 9.20
N SER A 139 -16.84 5.57 10.00
CA SER A 139 -17.77 4.46 10.02
C SER A 139 -19.18 5.01 10.25
N VAL A 140 -20.06 4.83 9.27
CA VAL A 140 -21.51 4.98 9.49
C VAL A 140 -21.86 4.01 10.59
N GLY A 141 -22.31 4.54 11.73
CA GLY A 141 -22.79 3.71 12.84
C GLY A 141 -24.10 3.06 12.43
N ASP A 142 -24.36 1.86 12.94
CA ASP A 142 -25.58 1.08 12.71
C ASP A 142 -26.87 1.75 13.25
N GLU A 143 -26.82 3.02 13.65
CA GLU A 143 -27.98 3.78 14.18
C GLU A 143 -28.77 4.53 13.08
N ASP A 144 -28.29 4.51 11.83
CA ASP A 144 -28.92 5.20 10.69
C ASP A 144 -29.60 4.25 9.67
N ILE A 145 -29.99 3.03 10.06
CA ILE A 145 -30.84 2.11 9.28
C ILE A 145 -32.15 1.77 9.98
#